data_AF-A0A9D7ECD8-F1
#
_entry.id   AF-A0A9D7ECD8-F1
#
_cell.length_a   1.000
_cell.length_b   1.000
_cell.length_c   1.000
_cell.angle_alpha   90.00
_cell.angle_beta   90.00
_cell.angle_gamma   90.00
#
_symmetry.space_group_name_H-M   'P 1'
#
loop_
_entity.id
_entity.type
_entity.pdbx_description
1 polymer ?
#
loop_
_entity_poly.entity_id
_entity_poly.type
_entity_poly.pdbx_seq_one_letter_code
_entity_poly.pdbx_strand_id
1 'polypeptide(L)'
;MRGLEAELAGKGKIGNMDLAILMGYTWTKPVSTTPSQDYATPAVTTIPAYDYVNTSYDTTGYLLKFRVQHLFRADVQAEYWKLFAGVSVRYNSHVRNIDKVFVTLDETTSEASALRTGVGDWMRTHKTGDTILDARIGFKLGENNRIAFIVNNLTNLTYAIRPLSVESPRTFQLQLSRSI
;
A
#
# COMPACT_ATOMS: atom_id res chain seq x y z
N MET A 1 15.18 -8.72 11.99
CA MET A 1 14.52 -8.31 10.73
C MET A 1 15.61 -7.91 9.74
N ARG A 2 15.55 -8.36 8.48
CA ARG A 2 16.51 -7.96 7.44
C ARG A 2 15.80 -7.03 6.45
N GLY A 3 16.50 -6.05 5.92
CA GLY A 3 15.95 -5.12 4.96
C GLY A 3 17.03 -4.25 4.32
N LEU A 4 16.63 -3.53 3.27
CA LEU A 4 17.41 -2.53 2.56
C LEU A 4 16.51 -1.34 2.29
N GLU A 5 17.04 -0.13 2.45
CA GLU A 5 16.34 1.10 2.15
C GLU A 5 17.27 2.02 1.38
N ALA A 6 16.72 2.65 0.34
CA ALA A 6 17.41 3.63 -0.47
C ALA A 6 16.46 4.78 -0.77
N GLU A 7 16.93 6.00 -0.58
CA GLU A 7 16.17 7.22 -0.82
C GLU A 7 16.99 8.21 -1.64
N LEU A 8 16.31 8.95 -2.50
CA LEU A 8 16.87 10.03 -3.29
C LEU A 8 15.89 11.21 -3.23
N ALA A 9 16.39 12.34 -2.74
CA ALA A 9 15.69 13.62 -2.77
C ALA A 9 16.57 14.64 -3.48
N GLY A 10 16.00 15.38 -4.43
CA GLY A 10 16.75 16.35 -5.21
C GLY A 10 15.87 17.45 -5.75
N LYS A 11 16.42 18.65 -5.79
CA LYS A 11 15.84 19.79 -6.51
C LYS A 11 16.93 20.40 -7.39
N GLY A 12 16.60 20.71 -8.63
CA GLY A 12 17.54 21.28 -9.58
C GLY A 12 16.85 21.99 -10.72
N LYS A 13 17.65 22.66 -11.55
CA LYS A 13 17.20 23.30 -12.79
C LYS A 13 17.76 22.56 -13.99
N ILE A 14 16.89 22.26 -14.94
CA ILE A 14 17.27 21.74 -16.26
C ILE A 14 16.83 22.80 -17.28
N GLY A 15 17.79 23.62 -17.73
CA GLY A 15 17.50 24.80 -18.54
C GLY A 15 16.56 25.77 -17.80
N ASN A 16 15.40 26.05 -18.40
CA ASN A 16 14.37 26.94 -17.84
C ASN A 16 13.31 26.21 -16.99
N MET A 17 13.50 24.91 -16.74
CA MET A 17 12.56 24.09 -15.98
C MET A 17 13.14 23.78 -14.58
N ASP A 18 12.38 24.07 -13.55
CA ASP A 18 12.67 23.62 -12.18
C ASP A 18 12.15 22.19 -12.02
N LEU A 19 12.99 21.28 -11.53
CA LEU A 19 12.65 19.89 -11.28
C LEU A 19 12.84 19.58 -9.80
N ALA A 20 11.85 18.94 -9.20
CA ALA A 20 11.94 18.33 -7.88
C ALA A 20 11.63 16.84 -7.99
N ILE A 21 12.45 16.00 -7.36
CA ILE A 21 12.28 14.56 -7.30
C ILE A 21 12.42 14.09 -5.85
N LEU A 22 11.51 13.23 -5.43
CA LEU A 22 11.61 12.45 -4.21
C LEU A 22 11.30 11.01 -4.58
N MET A 23 12.23 10.09 -4.32
CA MET A 23 12.00 8.68 -4.54
C MET A 23 12.61 7.83 -3.43
N GLY A 24 11.98 6.70 -3.16
CA GLY A 24 12.38 5.78 -2.12
C GLY A 24 12.03 4.35 -2.50
N TYR A 25 12.93 3.44 -2.16
CA TYR A 25 12.72 2.01 -2.26
C TYR A 25 13.07 1.35 -0.93
N THR A 26 12.11 0.60 -0.40
CA THR A 26 12.28 -0.14 0.85
C THR A 26 11.98 -1.60 0.58
N TRP A 27 12.97 -2.46 0.83
CA TRP A 27 12.81 -3.90 0.87
C TRP A 27 12.90 -4.41 2.30
N THR A 28 11.95 -5.23 2.72
CA THR A 28 11.99 -5.88 4.03
C THR A 28 11.72 -7.38 3.91
N LYS A 29 12.39 -8.16 4.77
CA LYS A 29 12.13 -9.59 4.98
C LYS A 29 11.67 -9.81 6.42
N PRO A 30 10.39 -9.58 6.72
CA PRO A 30 9.82 -9.75 8.05
C PRO A 30 9.48 -11.22 8.26
N VAL A 31 10.26 -11.91 9.10
CA VAL A 31 10.16 -13.35 9.34
C VAL A 31 9.95 -13.61 10.83
N SER A 32 9.06 -14.56 11.17
CA SER A 32 8.92 -15.04 12.55
C SER A 32 10.17 -15.80 12.99
N THR A 33 10.76 -15.40 14.11
CA THR A 33 11.93 -16.08 14.69
C THR A 33 11.53 -17.27 15.56
N THR A 34 10.29 -17.33 16.01
CA THR A 34 9.75 -18.39 16.89
C THR A 34 8.39 -18.87 16.37
N PRO A 35 8.34 -19.47 15.17
CA PRO A 35 7.05 -19.81 14.51
C PRO A 35 6.21 -20.83 15.29
N SER A 36 6.84 -21.72 16.06
CA SER A 36 6.16 -22.76 16.86
C SER A 36 5.99 -22.38 18.33
N GLN A 37 6.21 -21.11 18.69
CA GLN A 37 5.99 -20.67 20.06
C GLN A 37 4.50 -20.39 20.26
N ASP A 38 3.89 -21.16 21.16
CA ASP A 38 2.52 -20.93 21.61
C ASP A 38 2.44 -19.57 22.33
N TYR A 39 1.54 -18.72 21.85
CA TYR A 39 1.30 -17.40 22.45
C TYR A 39 -0.10 -17.29 23.09
N ALA A 40 -1.00 -18.24 22.83
CA ALA A 40 -2.29 -18.30 23.48
C ALA A 40 -2.79 -19.74 23.54
N THR A 41 -3.37 -20.12 24.68
CA THR A 41 -4.01 -21.43 24.87
C THR A 41 -5.52 -21.23 25.05
N PRO A 42 -6.37 -21.87 24.24
CA PRO A 42 -7.82 -21.77 24.40
C PRO A 42 -8.27 -22.45 25.70
N ALA A 43 -9.38 -21.97 26.29
CA ALA A 43 -9.98 -22.58 27.47
C ALA A 43 -10.53 -24.00 27.19
N VAL A 44 -10.83 -24.29 25.92
CA VAL A 44 -11.29 -25.60 25.45
C VAL A 44 -10.09 -26.45 25.10
N THR A 45 -9.81 -27.48 25.90
CA THR A 45 -8.60 -28.33 25.82
C THR A 45 -8.50 -29.19 24.56
N THR A 46 -9.57 -29.32 23.78
CA THR A 46 -9.57 -30.02 22.49
C THR A 46 -9.08 -29.16 21.33
N ILE A 47 -8.97 -27.84 21.52
CA ILE A 47 -8.41 -26.92 20.53
C ILE A 47 -6.92 -26.77 20.82
N PRO A 48 -6.03 -26.96 19.82
CA PRO A 48 -4.60 -26.76 20.03
C PRO A 48 -4.29 -25.32 20.44
N ALA A 49 -3.18 -25.13 21.15
CA ALA A 49 -2.64 -23.80 21.42
C ALA A 49 -2.40 -23.05 20.11
N TYR A 50 -2.54 -21.73 20.13
CA TYR A 50 -2.33 -20.87 18.98
C TYR A 50 -0.85 -20.49 18.87
N ASP A 51 -0.28 -20.81 17.71
CA ASP A 51 1.07 -20.43 17.31
C ASP A 51 1.02 -19.72 15.94
N TYR A 52 2.18 -19.28 15.44
CA TYR A 52 2.21 -18.62 14.14
C TYR A 52 1.83 -19.59 13.00
N VAL A 53 2.19 -20.87 13.10
CA VAL A 53 2.02 -21.85 12.02
C VAL A 53 0.54 -22.16 11.79
N ASN A 54 -0.23 -22.37 12.86
CA ASN A 54 -1.64 -22.76 12.78
C ASN A 54 -2.60 -21.58 12.57
N THR A 55 -2.19 -20.36 12.92
CA THR A 55 -2.99 -19.15 12.75
C THR A 55 -2.64 -18.33 11.50
N SER A 56 -1.60 -18.70 10.74
CA SER A 56 -1.22 -18.03 9.50
C SER A 56 -1.88 -18.65 8.28
N TYR A 57 -2.24 -17.81 7.31
CA TYR A 57 -2.76 -18.26 6.02
C TYR A 57 -1.66 -18.86 5.12
N ASP A 58 -0.49 -18.19 5.04
CA ASP A 58 0.69 -18.66 4.29
C ASP A 58 1.91 -18.68 5.21
N THR A 59 2.41 -19.87 5.54
CA THR A 59 3.59 -20.08 6.39
C THR A 59 4.90 -20.18 5.59
N THR A 60 4.84 -20.09 4.26
CA THR A 60 6.01 -20.24 3.38
C THR A 60 7.05 -19.17 3.69
N GLY A 61 8.24 -19.60 4.15
CA GLY A 61 9.32 -18.69 4.54
C GLY A 61 9.05 -17.90 5.82
N TYR A 62 8.04 -18.29 6.60
CA TYR A 62 7.63 -17.72 7.89
C TYR A 62 7.43 -16.20 7.86
N LEU A 63 6.93 -15.66 6.74
CA LEU A 63 6.67 -14.23 6.59
C LEU A 63 5.61 -13.75 7.58
N LEU A 64 5.90 -12.66 8.29
CA LEU A 64 4.94 -12.08 9.24
C LEU A 64 3.65 -11.64 8.53
N LYS A 65 2.54 -11.74 9.25
CA LYS A 65 1.20 -11.37 8.78
C LYS A 65 1.13 -9.87 8.47
N PHE A 66 0.37 -9.51 7.43
CA PHE A 66 0.11 -8.12 7.01
C PHE A 66 1.37 -7.31 6.68
N ARG A 67 2.38 -7.95 6.07
CA ARG A 67 3.61 -7.28 5.66
C ARG A 67 3.79 -7.29 4.15
N VAL A 68 4.08 -6.10 3.63
CA VAL A 68 4.55 -5.85 2.27
C VAL A 68 6.08 -5.93 2.27
N GLN A 69 6.66 -6.64 1.31
CA GLN A 69 8.11 -6.85 1.24
C GLN A 69 8.83 -5.81 0.39
N HIS A 70 8.20 -5.34 -0.70
CA HIS A 70 8.79 -4.33 -1.59
C HIS A 70 7.87 -3.12 -1.65
N LEU A 71 8.39 -1.97 -1.26
CA LEU A 71 7.72 -0.68 -1.35
C LEU A 71 8.56 0.23 -2.23
N PHE A 72 7.94 0.85 -3.21
CA PHE A 72 8.56 1.89 -4.02
C PHE A 72 7.65 3.11 -4.04
N ARG A 73 8.23 4.29 -3.87
CA ARG A 73 7.53 5.57 -3.95
C ARG A 73 8.37 6.51 -4.77
N ALA A 74 7.76 7.24 -5.68
CA ALA A 74 8.39 8.33 -6.41
C ALA A 74 7.40 9.47 -6.57
N ASP A 75 7.88 10.70 -6.48
CA ASP A 75 7.17 11.92 -6.76
C ASP A 75 8.10 12.82 -7.56
N VAL A 76 7.68 13.19 -8.76
CA VAL A 76 8.43 14.07 -9.64
C VAL A 76 7.55 15.25 -9.98
N GLN A 77 8.07 16.46 -9.80
CA GLN A 77 7.40 17.70 -10.16
C GLN A 77 8.32 18.54 -11.03
N ALA A 78 7.78 18.97 -12.17
CA ALA A 78 8.41 19.92 -13.06
C ALA A 78 7.62 21.24 -13.05
N GLU A 79 8.35 22.35 -13.03
CA GLU A 79 7.78 23.70 -13.15
C GLU A 79 8.46 24.43 -14.31
N TYR A 80 7.66 25.01 -15.18
CA TYR A 80 8.12 25.81 -16.30
C TYR A 80 7.28 27.07 -16.39
N TRP A 81 7.94 28.24 -16.29
CA TRP A 81 7.27 29.55 -16.24
C TRP A 81 6.26 29.64 -15.07
N LYS A 82 4.97 29.51 -15.37
CA LYS A 82 3.85 29.54 -14.43
C LYS A 82 3.11 28.21 -14.38
N LEU A 83 3.45 27.27 -15.26
CA LEU A 83 2.88 25.93 -15.27
C LEU A 83 3.70 25.02 -14.37
N PHE A 84 3.02 24.12 -13.68
CA PHE A 84 3.68 22.99 -13.03
C PHE A 84 2.88 21.72 -13.29
N ALA A 85 3.60 20.62 -13.42
CA ALA A 85 3.04 19.29 -13.54
C ALA A 85 3.83 18.34 -12.65
N GLY A 86 3.15 17.36 -12.08
CA GLY A 86 3.79 16.34 -11.27
C GLY A 86 3.10 15.00 -11.39
N VAL A 87 3.87 13.95 -11.17
CA VAL A 87 3.41 12.56 -11.17
C VAL A 87 3.96 11.90 -9.92
N SER A 88 3.11 11.16 -9.23
CA SER A 88 3.47 10.35 -8.08
C SER A 88 3.19 8.88 -8.39
N VAL A 89 4.13 8.00 -8.08
CA VAL A 89 4.02 6.56 -8.22
C VAL A 89 4.15 5.94 -6.84
N ARG A 90 3.22 5.06 -6.47
CA ARG A 90 3.32 4.23 -5.28
C ARG A 90 3.16 2.77 -5.69
N TYR A 91 4.14 1.95 -5.37
CA TYR A 91 4.09 0.51 -5.58
C TYR A 91 4.22 -0.22 -4.25
N ASN A 92 3.34 -1.19 -4.03
CA ASN A 92 3.41 -2.13 -2.91
C ASN A 92 3.34 -3.55 -3.46
N SER A 93 4.28 -4.43 -3.08
CA SER A 93 4.12 -5.86 -3.36
C SER A 93 2.90 -6.43 -2.63
N HIS A 94 2.29 -7.49 -3.17
CA HIS A 94 1.14 -8.13 -2.53
C HIS A 94 1.46 -8.60 -1.10
N VAL A 95 0.46 -8.52 -0.23
CA VAL A 95 0.52 -9.11 1.12
C VAL A 95 0.32 -10.60 1.01
N ARG A 96 1.31 -11.38 1.45
CA ARG A 96 1.30 -12.84 1.32
C ARG A 96 0.59 -13.57 2.44
N ASN A 97 0.76 -13.08 3.67
CA ASN A 97 0.28 -13.76 4.87
C ASN A 97 -0.65 -12.86 5.66
N ILE A 98 -1.74 -13.45 6.16
CA ILE A 98 -2.80 -12.83 6.95
C ILE A 98 -3.25 -13.84 8.02
N ASP A 99 -4.12 -13.45 8.95
CA ASP A 99 -4.70 -14.42 9.87
C ASP A 99 -5.61 -15.40 9.11
N LYS A 100 -5.34 -16.70 9.31
CA LYS A 100 -6.09 -17.80 8.67
C LYS A 100 -7.59 -17.73 8.97
N VAL A 101 -7.96 -17.19 10.13
CA VAL A 101 -9.35 -17.06 10.56
C VAL A 101 -10.18 -16.23 9.59
N PHE A 102 -9.63 -15.18 8.97
CA PHE A 102 -10.37 -14.35 8.02
C PHE A 102 -10.80 -15.15 6.80
N VAL A 103 -9.90 -15.99 6.26
CA VAL A 103 -10.22 -16.85 5.12
C VAL A 103 -11.14 -17.99 5.53
N THR A 104 -10.93 -18.56 6.71
CA THR A 104 -11.75 -19.67 7.20
C THR A 104 -13.19 -19.24 7.45
N LEU A 105 -13.42 -18.04 7.98
CA LEU A 105 -14.77 -17.48 8.18
C LEU A 105 -15.42 -17.06 6.85
N ASP A 106 -14.65 -16.67 5.84
CA ASP A 106 -15.14 -16.32 4.51
C ASP A 106 -15.59 -17.54 3.71
N GLU A 107 -14.84 -18.64 3.82
CA GLU A 107 -15.03 -19.87 3.04
C GLU A 107 -15.80 -20.96 3.79
N THR A 108 -16.23 -20.71 5.04
CA THR A 108 -17.01 -21.67 5.81
C THR A 108 -18.37 -21.93 5.16
N THR A 109 -18.82 -23.18 5.23
CA THR A 109 -20.13 -23.62 4.73
C THR A 109 -21.26 -23.42 5.74
N SER A 110 -20.93 -23.06 6.99
CA SER A 110 -21.91 -22.82 8.05
C SER A 110 -22.38 -21.37 8.03
N GLU A 111 -23.62 -21.14 7.60
CA GLU A 111 -24.24 -19.81 7.54
C GLU A 111 -24.26 -19.08 8.90
N ALA A 112 -24.30 -19.81 10.02
CA ALA A 112 -24.30 -19.23 11.36
C ALA A 112 -22.96 -18.59 11.76
N SER A 113 -21.87 -18.87 11.03
CA SER A 113 -20.52 -18.36 11.33
C SER A 113 -19.83 -17.78 10.10
N ALA A 114 -20.54 -17.66 8.98
CA ALA A 114 -19.99 -17.16 7.73
C ALA A 114 -19.85 -15.63 7.74
N LEU A 115 -18.65 -15.16 7.39
CA LEU A 115 -18.36 -13.76 7.09
C LEU A 115 -17.91 -13.66 5.63
N ARG A 116 -18.89 -13.72 4.72
CA ARG A 116 -18.71 -13.64 3.26
C ARG A 116 -18.24 -12.24 2.85
N THR A 117 -16.95 -12.02 2.98
CA THR A 117 -16.26 -10.76 2.74
C THR A 117 -15.48 -10.76 1.42
N GLY A 118 -15.23 -11.95 0.84
CA GLY A 118 -14.45 -12.12 -0.40
C GLY A 118 -12.93 -12.12 -0.19
N VAL A 119 -12.45 -12.14 1.07
CA VAL A 119 -11.01 -12.11 1.38
C VAL A 119 -10.29 -13.37 0.88
N GLY A 120 -10.92 -14.53 0.93
CA GLY A 120 -10.32 -15.77 0.42
C GLY A 120 -10.07 -15.69 -1.08
N ASP A 121 -11.03 -15.12 -1.82
CA ASP A 121 -10.89 -14.91 -3.26
C ASP A 121 -9.87 -13.82 -3.59
N TRP A 122 -9.86 -12.73 -2.83
CA TRP A 122 -8.85 -11.68 -2.93
C TRP A 122 -7.44 -12.25 -2.80
N MET A 123 -7.18 -13.06 -1.76
CA MET A 123 -5.86 -13.66 -1.53
C MET A 123 -5.44 -14.64 -2.65
N ARG A 124 -6.39 -15.31 -3.32
CA ARG A 124 -6.09 -16.20 -4.44
C ARG A 124 -5.80 -15.46 -5.75
N THR A 125 -6.49 -14.35 -5.99
CA THR A 125 -6.47 -13.63 -7.28
C THR A 125 -5.49 -12.47 -7.30
N HIS A 126 -5.31 -11.75 -6.18
CA HIS A 126 -4.47 -10.57 -6.07
C HIS A 126 -3.04 -10.95 -5.60
N LYS A 127 -2.34 -11.69 -6.46
CA LYS A 127 -0.96 -12.19 -6.22
C LYS A 127 0.13 -11.27 -6.78
N THR A 128 -0.25 -10.16 -7.40
CA THR A 128 0.66 -9.16 -7.96
C THR A 128 0.66 -7.92 -7.09
N GLY A 129 1.75 -7.15 -7.12
CA GLY A 129 1.79 -5.87 -6.43
C GLY A 129 0.89 -4.81 -7.08
N ASP A 130 0.48 -3.83 -6.28
CA ASP A 130 -0.36 -2.72 -6.70
C ASP A 130 0.51 -1.53 -7.09
N THR A 131 0.29 -0.98 -8.29
CA THR A 131 0.93 0.27 -8.75
C THR A 131 -0.12 1.37 -8.87
N ILE A 132 -0.04 2.34 -7.98
CA ILE A 132 -0.93 3.49 -7.92
C ILE A 132 -0.23 4.70 -8.53
N LEU A 133 -0.88 5.32 -9.50
CA LEU A 133 -0.39 6.52 -10.17
C LEU A 133 -1.28 7.70 -9.80
N ASP A 134 -0.67 8.78 -9.34
CA ASP A 134 -1.33 10.06 -9.11
C ASP A 134 -0.71 11.10 -10.06
N ALA A 135 -1.51 12.06 -10.53
CA ALA A 135 -1.03 13.12 -11.40
C ALA A 135 -1.58 14.47 -10.96
N ARG A 136 -0.80 15.53 -11.15
CA ARG A 136 -1.20 16.90 -10.86
C ARG A 136 -0.72 17.84 -11.95
N ILE A 137 -1.55 18.81 -12.30
CA ILE A 137 -1.19 19.92 -13.16
C ILE A 137 -1.73 21.20 -12.55
N GLY A 138 -1.01 22.30 -12.68
CA GLY A 138 -1.47 23.57 -12.16
C GLY A 138 -0.79 24.77 -12.76
N PHE A 139 -1.31 25.92 -12.37
CA PHE A 139 -0.89 27.22 -12.85
C PHE A 139 -0.74 28.21 -11.70
N LYS A 140 0.33 29.01 -11.75
CA LYS A 140 0.61 30.11 -10.83
C LYS A 140 -0.06 31.39 -11.37
N LEU A 141 -1.11 31.84 -10.70
CA LEU A 141 -1.90 33.03 -11.04
C LEU A 141 -1.25 34.35 -10.56
N GLY A 142 -0.02 34.28 -10.04
CA GLY A 142 0.76 35.38 -9.49
C GLY A 142 1.87 34.84 -8.59
N GLU A 143 2.45 35.68 -7.74
CA GLU A 143 3.44 35.25 -6.73
C GLU A 143 2.77 34.47 -5.58
N ASN A 144 1.53 34.83 -5.24
CA ASN A 144 0.87 34.30 -4.04
C ASN A 144 -0.24 33.29 -4.34
N ASN A 145 -0.72 33.19 -5.58
CA ASN A 145 -1.90 32.39 -5.92
C ASN A 145 -1.55 31.26 -6.88
N ARG A 146 -2.04 30.05 -6.61
CA ARG A 146 -1.93 28.91 -7.52
C ARG A 146 -3.25 28.14 -7.60
N ILE A 147 -3.54 27.64 -8.78
CA ILE A 147 -4.63 26.69 -9.03
C ILE A 147 -4.04 25.36 -9.48
N ALA A 148 -4.56 24.24 -8.98
CA ALA A 148 -4.11 22.91 -9.33
C ALA A 148 -5.30 21.99 -9.56
N PHE A 149 -5.19 21.14 -10.57
CA PHE A 149 -6.05 20.00 -10.79
C PHE A 149 -5.26 18.73 -10.48
N ILE A 150 -5.79 17.91 -9.57
CA ILE A 150 -5.12 16.72 -9.05
C ILE A 150 -6.03 15.52 -9.30
N VAL A 151 -5.44 14.45 -9.82
CA VAL A 151 -6.09 13.16 -10.04
C VAL A 151 -5.36 12.11 -9.21
N ASN A 152 -6.01 11.59 -8.18
CA ASN A 152 -5.47 10.45 -7.44
C ASN A 152 -6.01 9.15 -8.04
N ASN A 153 -5.20 8.09 -8.03
CA ASN A 153 -5.52 6.81 -8.63
C ASN A 153 -5.95 6.97 -10.11
N LEU A 154 -5.07 7.56 -10.91
CA LEU A 154 -5.27 7.90 -12.32
C LEU A 154 -5.71 6.69 -13.16
N THR A 155 -5.25 5.48 -12.83
CA THR A 155 -5.64 4.25 -13.53
C THR A 155 -6.98 3.67 -13.05
N ASN A 156 -7.57 4.22 -11.98
CA ASN A 156 -8.75 3.67 -11.31
C ASN A 156 -8.56 2.20 -10.89
N LEU A 157 -7.39 1.88 -10.34
CA LEU A 157 -7.06 0.57 -9.81
C LEU A 157 -7.91 0.30 -8.56
N THR A 158 -8.55 -0.86 -8.48
CA THR A 158 -9.12 -1.39 -7.24
C THR A 158 -8.02 -2.12 -6.48
N TYR A 159 -7.67 -1.64 -5.28
CA TYR A 159 -6.59 -2.20 -4.48
C TYR A 159 -6.90 -2.12 -2.99
N ALA A 160 -6.16 -2.88 -2.19
CA ALA A 160 -6.31 -2.92 -0.74
C ALA A 160 -4.95 -3.13 -0.08
N ILE A 161 -4.48 -2.15 0.71
CA ILE A 161 -3.20 -2.27 1.43
C ILE A 161 -3.32 -3.27 2.59
N ARG A 162 -4.53 -3.37 3.15
CA ARG A 162 -4.90 -4.37 4.15
C ARG A 162 -6.07 -5.17 3.60
N PRO A 163 -6.07 -6.51 3.76
CA PRO A 163 -7.24 -7.31 3.41
C PRO A 163 -8.50 -6.72 4.05
N LEU A 164 -9.61 -6.73 3.32
CA LEU A 164 -10.91 -6.16 3.73
C LEU A 164 -11.00 -4.62 3.77
N SER A 165 -9.94 -3.91 3.39
CA SER A 165 -9.92 -2.45 3.37
C SER A 165 -9.64 -1.96 1.95
N VAL A 166 -10.67 -1.93 1.11
CA VAL A 166 -10.59 -1.39 -0.25
C VAL A 166 -10.29 0.09 -0.18
N GLU A 167 -9.26 0.51 -0.90
CA GLU A 167 -8.82 1.91 -0.94
C GLU A 167 -9.69 2.74 -1.88
N SER A 168 -9.55 4.06 -1.77
CA SER A 168 -10.35 4.99 -2.57
C SER A 168 -10.17 4.77 -4.09
N PRO A 169 -11.26 4.79 -4.87
CA PRO A 169 -11.19 4.76 -6.34
C PRO A 169 -10.60 6.08 -6.87
N ARG A 170 -10.60 6.26 -8.20
CA ARG A 170 -10.14 7.51 -8.81
C ARG A 170 -10.89 8.71 -8.23
N THR A 171 -10.13 9.73 -7.82
CA THR A 171 -10.69 11.01 -7.36
C THR A 171 -10.11 12.17 -8.13
N PHE A 172 -10.93 13.19 -8.34
CA PHE A 172 -10.56 14.45 -8.98
C PHE A 172 -10.69 15.58 -7.96
N GLN A 173 -9.67 16.43 -7.87
CA GLN A 173 -9.64 17.54 -6.93
C GLN A 173 -9.20 18.81 -7.64
N LEU A 174 -9.91 19.91 -7.39
CA LEU A 174 -9.51 21.26 -7.78
C LEU A 174 -9.07 22.00 -6.53
N GLN A 175 -7.84 22.48 -6.52
CA GLN A 175 -7.25 23.17 -5.37
C GLN A 175 -6.86 24.60 -5.75
N LEU A 176 -7.31 25.56 -4.96
CA LEU A 176 -6.81 26.93 -4.96
C LEU A 176 -5.96 27.12 -3.70
N SER A 177 -4.74 27.62 -3.84
CA SER A 177 -3.89 27.98 -2.69
C SER A 177 -3.44 29.43 -2.78
N ARG A 178 -3.48 30.11 -1.63
CA ARG A 178 -2.96 31.46 -1.44
C ARG A 178 -1.87 31.42 -0.36
N SER A 179 -0.67 31.90 -0.67
CA SER A 179 0.38 32.15 0.32
C SER A 179 0.21 33.57 0.86
N ILE A 180 0.13 33.71 2.18
CA ILE A 180 0.02 34.98 2.91
C ILE A 180 1.43 35.48 3.23
#